data_AF-Q4PKA8-F1
#
_entry.id   AF-Q4PKA8-F1
#
_cell.length_a   1.000
_cell.length_b   1.000
_cell.length_c   1.000
_cell.angle_alpha   90.00
_cell.angle_beta   90.00
_cell.angle_gamma   90.00
#
_symmetry.space_group_name_H-M   'P 1'
#
loop_
_entity.id
_entity.type
_entity.pdbx_description
1 polymer ?
#
loop_
_entity_poly.entity_id
_entity_poly.type
_entity_poly.pdbx_seq_one_letter_code
_entity_poly.pdbx_strand_id
1 'polypeptide(L)'
;MIRCFYLALILSSCAIDTSSINNSNYKFDSTVPLDIQFHIINNLIVNNASELSFSEYGVNEYKILAGNSIRPLENEVKVSLSVKAFLNSESYEFSYIIKKIYNTNELNPLAENQRKEFIVMQSLDEIIQQINMEISKIEMQSIKS
;
A
#
# COMPACT_ATOMS: atom_id res chain seq x y z
N MET A 1 -17.84 -38.55 -20.49
CA MET A 1 -17.51 -37.22 -21.05
C MET A 1 -17.79 -36.13 -20.02
N ILE A 2 -17.06 -36.10 -18.90
CA ILE A 2 -17.25 -35.07 -17.84
C ILE A 2 -15.92 -34.72 -17.14
N ARG A 3 -14.92 -35.61 -17.22
CA ARG A 3 -13.57 -35.37 -16.70
C ARG A 3 -12.71 -34.38 -17.50
N CYS A 4 -13.05 -34.11 -18.76
CA CYS A 4 -12.28 -33.18 -19.60
C CYS A 4 -12.70 -31.70 -19.43
N PHE A 5 -13.86 -31.42 -18.83
CA PHE A 5 -14.36 -30.05 -18.71
C PHE A 5 -13.69 -29.29 -17.55
N TYR A 6 -13.30 -29.98 -16.47
CA TYR A 6 -12.62 -29.36 -15.33
C TYR A 6 -11.17 -28.94 -15.62
N LEU A 7 -10.49 -29.59 -16.57
CA LEU A 7 -9.13 -29.19 -16.95
C LEU A 7 -9.07 -27.88 -17.75
N ALA A 8 -10.16 -27.51 -18.44
CA ALA A 8 -10.17 -26.30 -19.27
C ALA A 8 -10.32 -25.00 -18.46
N LEU A 9 -10.91 -25.07 -17.25
CA LEU A 9 -11.14 -23.89 -16.40
C LEU A 9 -9.89 -23.41 -15.63
N ILE A 10 -8.83 -24.21 -15.56
CA ILE A 10 -7.59 -23.87 -14.83
C ILE A 10 -6.61 -23.10 -15.73
N LEU A 11 -6.82 -23.11 -17.05
CA LEU A 11 -5.93 -22.46 -18.03
C LEU A 11 -6.35 -21.02 -18.38
N SER A 12 -7.44 -20.50 -17.82
CA SER A 12 -7.80 -19.08 -17.91
C SER A 12 -7.26 -18.27 -16.72
N SER A 13 -6.08 -18.64 -16.19
CA SER A 13 -5.39 -17.76 -15.25
C SER A 13 -5.02 -16.49 -16.00
N CYS A 14 -5.56 -15.36 -15.56
CA CYS A 14 -5.17 -14.03 -16.01
C CYS A 14 -3.63 -13.95 -15.98
N ALA A 15 -3.01 -13.81 -17.14
CA ALA A 15 -1.58 -13.53 -17.22
C ALA A 15 -1.37 -12.14 -16.63
N ILE A 16 -0.95 -12.10 -15.36
CA ILE A 16 -0.47 -10.86 -14.75
C ILE A 16 0.78 -10.49 -15.55
N ASP A 17 0.70 -9.39 -16.29
CA ASP A 17 1.84 -8.86 -17.03
C ASP A 17 2.84 -8.29 -16.02
N THR A 18 3.82 -9.12 -15.64
CA THR A 18 4.88 -8.75 -14.70
C THR A 18 5.96 -7.88 -15.34
N SER A 19 5.81 -7.46 -16.60
CA SER A 19 6.83 -6.67 -17.31
C SER A 19 7.07 -5.29 -16.68
N SER A 20 6.11 -4.73 -15.94
CA SER A 20 6.27 -3.46 -15.19
C SER A 20 7.14 -3.58 -13.94
N ILE A 21 7.36 -4.80 -13.41
CA ILE A 21 8.12 -5.03 -12.17
C ILE A 21 9.63 -4.88 -12.40
N ASN A 22 10.11 -5.03 -13.63
CA ASN A 22 11.51 -4.84 -13.99
C ASN A 22 11.86 -3.38 -14.30
N ASN A 23 11.14 -2.43 -13.73
CA ASN A 23 11.64 -1.06 -13.70
C ASN A 23 12.73 -0.98 -12.62
N SER A 24 13.99 -0.94 -13.04
CA SER A 24 15.19 -1.13 -12.21
C SER A 24 15.31 -0.22 -10.99
N ASN A 25 14.47 0.81 -10.92
CA ASN A 25 14.57 1.89 -9.95
C ASN A 25 13.71 1.64 -8.70
N TYR A 26 12.81 0.66 -8.68
CA TYR A 26 12.01 0.34 -7.48
C TYR A 26 12.52 -0.91 -6.78
N LYS A 27 12.69 -0.83 -5.45
CA LYS A 27 13.06 -1.97 -4.61
C LYS A 27 12.04 -2.13 -3.49
N PHE A 28 11.67 -3.37 -3.20
CA PHE A 28 10.74 -3.71 -2.15
C PHE A 28 11.38 -4.73 -1.22
N ASP A 29 11.27 -4.52 0.09
CA ASP A 29 11.66 -5.54 1.06
C ASP A 29 10.56 -6.63 1.18
N SER A 30 10.83 -7.64 2.02
CA SER A 30 9.89 -8.75 2.23
C SER A 30 8.59 -8.36 2.97
N THR A 31 8.51 -7.17 3.56
CA THR A 31 7.33 -6.72 4.32
C THR A 31 6.25 -6.18 3.39
N VAL A 32 6.59 -5.73 2.18
CA VAL A 32 5.65 -5.17 1.20
C VAL A 32 5.05 -6.30 0.35
N PRO A 33 3.76 -6.65 0.50
CA PRO A 33 3.13 -7.71 -0.29
C PRO A 33 3.00 -7.34 -1.78
N LEU A 34 2.97 -8.34 -2.66
CA LEU A 34 3.03 -8.15 -4.11
C LEU A 34 1.91 -7.25 -4.66
N ASP A 35 0.69 -7.40 -4.16
CA ASP A 35 -0.46 -6.55 -4.50
C ASP A 35 -0.20 -5.08 -4.16
N ILE A 36 0.43 -4.81 -3.00
CA ILE A 36 0.81 -3.46 -2.59
C ILE A 36 1.95 -2.92 -3.45
N GLN A 37 2.93 -3.77 -3.81
CA GLN A 37 3.99 -3.38 -4.74
C GLN A 37 3.42 -2.89 -6.08
N PHE A 38 2.48 -3.67 -6.66
CA PHE A 38 1.80 -3.27 -7.90
C PHE A 38 1.02 -1.98 -7.73
N HIS A 39 0.31 -1.82 -6.62
CA HIS A 39 -0.45 -0.61 -6.34
C HIS A 39 0.46 0.63 -6.27
N ILE A 40 1.61 0.51 -5.60
CA ILE A 40 2.63 1.55 -5.52
C ILE A 40 3.18 1.90 -6.90
N ILE A 41 3.64 0.91 -7.67
CA ILE A 41 4.22 1.13 -9.00
C ILE A 41 3.24 1.82 -9.95
N ASN A 42 1.96 1.43 -9.92
CA ASN A 42 0.95 1.97 -10.82
C ASN A 42 0.51 3.39 -10.50
N ASN A 43 0.65 3.83 -9.24
CA ASN A 43 0.15 5.14 -8.77
C ASN A 43 1.27 6.15 -8.44
N LEU A 44 2.54 5.72 -8.41
CA LEU A 44 3.66 6.66 -8.33
C LEU A 44 3.82 7.43 -9.64
N ILE A 45 4.03 8.74 -9.52
CA ILE A 45 4.33 9.58 -10.67
C ILE A 45 5.79 9.32 -11.06
N VAL A 46 6.04 9.18 -12.37
CA VAL A 46 7.38 9.07 -12.93
C VAL A 46 8.21 10.27 -12.44
N ASN A 47 9.29 9.97 -11.74
CA ASN A 47 10.17 10.95 -11.14
C ASN A 47 11.62 10.72 -11.58
N ASN A 48 12.49 11.67 -11.28
CA ASN A 48 13.91 11.61 -11.60
C ASN A 48 14.72 10.88 -10.52
N ALA A 49 14.04 10.21 -9.56
CA ALA A 49 14.74 9.42 -8.57
C ALA A 49 15.42 8.24 -9.24
N SER A 50 16.72 8.10 -8.98
CA SER A 50 17.51 7.00 -9.50
C SER A 50 17.14 5.67 -8.83
N GLU A 51 16.70 5.72 -7.57
CA GLU A 51 16.22 4.55 -6.84
C GLU A 51 15.18 4.95 -5.77
N LEU A 52 14.14 4.14 -5.63
CA LEU A 52 13.14 4.20 -4.57
C LEU A 52 13.01 2.82 -3.92
N SER A 53 13.36 2.73 -2.64
CA SER A 53 13.22 1.53 -1.83
C SER A 53 12.06 1.67 -0.86
N PHE A 54 11.20 0.66 -0.79
CA PHE A 54 10.03 0.60 0.09
C PHE A 54 10.21 -0.52 1.11
N SER A 55 9.94 -0.20 2.37
CA SER A 55 10.15 -1.11 3.48
C SER A 55 9.16 -0.86 4.61
N GLU A 56 9.17 -1.76 5.60
CA GLU A 56 8.38 -1.62 6.84
C GLU A 56 6.88 -1.40 6.61
N TYR A 57 6.32 -2.05 5.58
CA TYR A 57 4.88 -2.02 5.36
C TYR A 57 4.16 -2.73 6.51
N GLY A 58 3.16 -2.07 7.08
CA GLY A 58 2.42 -2.58 8.23
C GLY A 58 0.96 -2.15 8.21
N VAL A 59 0.08 -3.09 8.54
CA VAL A 59 -1.34 -2.82 8.79
C VAL A 59 -1.69 -3.38 10.16
N ASN A 60 -2.06 -2.51 11.07
CA ASN A 60 -2.46 -2.86 12.43
C ASN A 60 -3.90 -2.41 12.67
N GLU A 61 -4.66 -3.23 13.38
CA GLU A 61 -6.04 -2.94 13.75
C GLU A 61 -6.17 -2.98 15.27
N TYR A 62 -6.83 -1.98 15.84
CA TYR A 62 -7.07 -1.85 17.26
C TYR A 62 -8.56 -1.66 17.52
N LYS A 63 -9.10 -2.48 18.43
CA LYS A 63 -10.49 -2.38 18.88
C LYS A 63 -10.60 -1.30 19.94
N ILE A 64 -11.45 -0.31 19.70
CA ILE A 64 -11.77 0.77 20.64
C ILE A 64 -13.07 0.40 21.36
N LEU A 65 -12.96 0.21 22.69
CA LEU A 65 -14.08 -0.17 23.55
C LEU A 65 -14.76 1.07 24.12
N ALA A 66 -16.09 1.04 24.19
CA ALA A 66 -16.87 2.07 24.88
C ALA A 66 -17.14 1.66 26.33
N GLY A 67 -16.33 2.20 27.26
CA GLY A 67 -16.50 1.99 28.70
C GLY A 67 -16.45 0.51 29.11
N ASN A 68 -17.45 0.03 29.84
CA ASN A 68 -17.54 -1.35 30.33
C ASN A 68 -18.00 -2.36 29.26
N SER A 69 -18.12 -1.95 27.99
CA SER A 69 -18.51 -2.86 26.91
C SER A 69 -17.40 -3.86 26.59
N ILE A 70 -17.77 -5.14 26.45
CA ILE A 70 -16.88 -6.21 25.95
C ILE A 70 -16.76 -6.12 24.41
N ARG A 71 -17.73 -5.49 23.76
CA ARG A 71 -17.78 -5.33 22.30
C ARG A 71 -17.14 -4.00 21.89
N PRO A 72 -16.26 -3.97 20.87
CA PRO A 72 -15.82 -2.73 20.25
C PRO A 72 -16.99 -1.89 19.78
N LEU A 73 -16.85 -0.58 19.95
CA LEU A 73 -17.73 0.42 19.33
C LEU A 73 -17.12 0.89 18.00
N GLU A 74 -15.80 1.04 17.99
CA GLU A 74 -15.02 1.53 16.86
C GLU A 74 -13.76 0.67 16.70
N ASN A 75 -13.20 0.65 15.49
CA ASN A 75 -11.88 0.13 15.22
C ASN A 75 -10.99 1.25 14.67
N GLU A 76 -9.73 1.27 15.10
CA GLU A 76 -8.66 2.05 14.48
C GLU A 76 -7.84 1.14 13.56
N VAL A 77 -7.64 1.54 12.32
CA VAL A 77 -6.67 0.94 11.40
C VAL A 77 -5.50 1.89 11.25
N LYS A 78 -4.30 1.38 11.49
CA LYS A 78 -3.02 2.05 11.28
C LYS A 78 -2.32 1.41 10.07
N VAL A 79 -1.99 2.20 9.07
CA VAL A 79 -1.17 1.81 7.92
C VAL A 79 0.17 2.51 8.00
N SER A 80 1.27 1.78 7.84
CA SER A 80 2.63 2.33 7.79
C SER A 80 3.39 1.88 6.55
N LEU A 81 4.27 2.76 6.07
CA LEU A 81 5.21 2.48 4.98
C LEU A 81 6.42 3.39 5.12
N SER A 82 7.62 2.82 5.00
CA SER A 82 8.88 3.55 4.96
C SER A 82 9.42 3.57 3.53
N VAL A 83 9.97 4.71 3.11
CA VAL A 83 10.49 4.94 1.76
C VAL A 83 11.86 5.58 1.84
N LYS A 84 12.82 5.01 1.11
CA LYS A 84 14.13 5.59 0.92
C LYS A 84 14.32 5.95 -0.55
N ALA A 85 14.61 7.22 -0.81
CA ALA A 85 14.78 7.76 -2.14
C ALA A 85 16.23 8.20 -2.37
N PHE A 86 16.81 7.81 -3.50
CA PHE A 86 18.13 8.26 -3.93
C PHE A 86 17.98 9.28 -5.07
N LEU A 87 18.23 10.54 -4.76
CA LEU A 87 18.12 11.68 -5.68
C LEU A 87 19.39 12.51 -5.62
N ASN A 88 19.93 12.90 -6.79
CA ASN A 88 21.08 13.81 -6.89
C ASN A 88 22.31 13.38 -6.07
N SER A 89 22.58 12.08 -5.99
CA SER A 89 23.65 11.48 -5.17
C SER A 89 23.43 11.57 -3.65
N GLU A 90 22.25 11.99 -3.20
CA GLU A 90 21.85 12.04 -1.79
C GLU A 90 20.73 11.03 -1.50
N SER A 91 20.68 10.55 -0.26
CA SER A 91 19.63 9.66 0.21
C SER A 91 18.68 10.39 1.14
N TYR A 92 17.39 10.29 0.84
CA TYR A 92 16.29 10.81 1.66
C TYR A 92 15.47 9.65 2.20
N GLU A 93 15.02 9.75 3.44
CA GLU A 93 14.24 8.70 4.09
C GLU A 93 12.98 9.31 4.69
N PHE A 94 11.85 8.67 4.41
CA PHE A 94 10.52 9.08 4.80
C PHE A 94 9.80 7.90 5.46
N SER A 95 9.03 8.18 6.50
CA SER A 95 8.18 7.19 7.14
C SER A 95 6.78 7.74 7.30
N TYR A 96 5.81 7.05 6.71
CA TYR A 96 4.43 7.46 6.68
C TYR A 96 3.60 6.59 7.60
N ILE A 97 2.70 7.22 8.35
CA ILE A 97 1.73 6.55 9.22
C ILE A 97 0.39 7.24 9.05
N ILE A 98 -0.61 6.50 8.60
CA ILE A 98 -2.00 6.96 8.54
C ILE A 98 -2.85 6.14 9.49
N LYS A 99 -3.68 6.82 10.28
CA LYS A 99 -4.63 6.22 11.20
C LYS A 99 -6.04 6.64 10.84
N LYS A 100 -6.96 5.68 10.75
CA LYS A 100 -8.37 5.92 10.47
C LYS A 100 -9.24 5.13 11.44
N ILE A 101 -10.26 5.80 11.97
CA ILE A 101 -11.23 5.21 12.91
C ILE A 101 -12.55 5.01 12.18
N TYR A 102 -13.21 3.88 12.42
CA TYR A 102 -14.54 3.60 11.90
C TYR A 102 -15.39 2.82 12.89
N ASN A 103 -16.71 3.06 12.86
CA ASN A 103 -17.68 2.32 13.66
C ASN A 103 -17.73 0.86 13.24
N THR A 104 -17.76 -0.04 14.22
CA THR A 104 -17.85 -1.48 13.97
C THR A 104 -19.27 -1.94 13.75
N ASN A 105 -19.45 -2.89 12.84
CA ASN A 105 -20.68 -3.65 12.66
C ASN A 105 -20.44 -5.17 12.80
N GLU A 106 -20.41 -5.65 14.05
CA GLU A 106 -20.16 -7.07 14.34
C GLU A 106 -21.19 -8.03 13.75
N LEU A 107 -22.39 -7.54 13.41
CA LEU A 107 -23.45 -8.37 12.83
C LEU A 107 -23.14 -8.77 11.39
N ASN A 108 -22.21 -8.10 10.71
CA ASN A 108 -21.79 -8.42 9.35
C ASN A 108 -20.25 -8.42 9.19
N PRO A 109 -19.57 -9.50 9.61
CA PRO A 109 -18.11 -9.60 9.54
C PRO A 109 -17.53 -9.47 8.13
N LEU A 110 -18.28 -9.89 7.10
CA LEU A 110 -17.81 -9.78 5.71
C LEU A 110 -17.75 -8.32 5.25
N ALA A 111 -18.80 -7.55 5.55
CA ALA A 111 -18.80 -6.11 5.24
C ALA A 111 -17.72 -5.36 6.03
N GLU A 112 -17.45 -5.77 7.27
CA GLU A 112 -16.38 -5.18 8.08
C GLU A 112 -15.00 -5.42 7.47
N ASN A 113 -14.72 -6.65 7.00
CA ASN A 113 -13.46 -6.95 6.33
C ASN A 113 -13.29 -6.13 5.04
N GLN A 114 -14.34 -6.03 4.22
CA GLN A 114 -14.31 -5.21 2.99
C GLN A 114 -14.09 -3.72 3.30
N ARG A 115 -14.72 -3.22 4.36
CA ARG A 115 -14.53 -1.83 4.81
C ARG A 115 -13.09 -1.58 5.27
N LYS A 116 -12.51 -2.52 6.01
CA LYS A 116 -11.11 -2.45 6.42
C LYS A 116 -10.19 -2.42 5.21
N GLU A 117 -10.36 -3.32 4.25
CA GLU A 117 -9.57 -3.35 3.01
C GLU A 117 -9.66 -2.03 2.25
N PHE A 118 -10.88 -1.48 2.13
CA PHE A 118 -11.10 -0.17 1.52
C PHE A 118 -10.33 0.95 2.24
N ILE A 119 -10.39 0.97 3.58
CA ILE A 119 -9.66 1.97 4.39
C ILE A 119 -8.15 1.84 4.20
N VAL A 120 -7.63 0.60 4.17
CA VAL A 120 -6.19 0.36 3.94
C VAL A 120 -5.76 0.85 2.57
N MET A 121 -6.52 0.55 1.50
CA MET A 121 -6.21 1.03 0.16
C MET A 121 -6.26 2.55 0.06
N GLN A 122 -7.28 3.18 0.65
CA GLN A 122 -7.38 4.64 0.68
C GLN A 122 -6.20 5.27 1.44
N SER A 123 -5.77 4.68 2.55
CA SER A 123 -4.57 5.12 3.28
C SER A 123 -3.30 4.95 2.45
N LEU A 124 -3.18 3.90 1.66
CA LEU A 124 -2.06 3.74 0.73
C LEU A 124 -2.04 4.81 -0.36
N ASP A 125 -3.21 5.16 -0.93
CA ASP A 125 -3.32 6.24 -1.91
C ASP A 125 -2.85 7.58 -1.34
N GLU A 126 -3.24 7.89 -0.09
CA GLU A 126 -2.80 9.09 0.62
C GLU A 126 -1.28 9.09 0.86
N ILE A 127 -0.69 7.94 1.22
CA ILE A 127 0.77 7.80 1.38
C ILE A 127 1.48 8.02 0.04
N ILE A 128 1.02 7.40 -1.04
CA ILE A 128 1.60 7.54 -2.39
C ILE A 128 1.54 8.99 -2.85
N GLN A 129 0.44 9.69 -2.58
CA GLN A 129 0.32 11.10 -2.87
C GLN A 129 1.35 11.94 -2.10
N GLN A 130 1.58 11.65 -0.82
CA GLN A 130 2.60 12.33 -0.01
C GLN A 130 4.02 12.07 -0.55
N ILE A 131 4.34 10.83 -0.93
CA ILE A 131 5.62 10.48 -1.55
C ILE A 131 5.85 11.31 -2.82
N ASN A 132 4.84 11.36 -3.71
CA ASN A 132 4.92 12.13 -4.95
C ASN A 132 5.18 13.63 -4.67
N MET A 133 4.53 14.20 -3.66
CA MET A 133 4.72 15.60 -3.26
C MET A 133 6.12 15.86 -2.71
N GLU A 134 6.63 14.98 -1.85
CA GLU A 134 7.95 15.14 -1.22
C GLU A 134 9.08 15.00 -2.23
N ILE A 135 9.01 14.01 -3.12
CA ILE A 135 9.98 13.84 -4.21
C ILE A 135 9.96 15.08 -5.12
N SER A 136 8.78 15.51 -5.56
CA SER A 136 8.64 16.70 -6.42
C SER A 136 9.24 17.96 -5.75
N LYS A 137 9.05 18.11 -4.44
CA LYS A 137 9.60 19.24 -3.67
C LYS A 137 11.12 19.22 -3.66
N ILE A 138 11.74 18.05 -3.48
CA ILE A 138 13.21 17.88 -3.47
C ILE A 138 13.78 18.19 -4.86
N GLU A 139 13.17 17.66 -5.91
CA GLU A 139 13.60 17.94 -7.29
C GLU A 139 13.57 19.45 -7.60
N MET A 140 12.49 20.14 -7.23
CA MET A 140 12.37 21.59 -7.42
C MET A 140 13.42 22.40 -6.64
N GLN A 141 13.84 21.93 -5.46
CA GLN A 141 14.89 22.58 -4.68
C GLN A 141 16.26 22.41 -5.34
N SER A 142 16.53 21.25 -5.92
CA SER A 142 17.79 20.99 -6.63
C SER A 142 17.97 21.82 -7.89
N ILE A 143 16.89 22.22 -8.58
CA ILE A 143 16.97 23.04 -9.81
C ILE A 143 17.32 24.50 -9.51
N LYS A 144 17.11 24.97 -8.28
CA LYS A 144 17.40 26.36 -7.86
C LYS A 144 18.81 26.55 -7.29
N SER A 145 19.56 25.47 -7.08
CA SER A 145 20.96 25.45 -6.65
C SER A 145 21.90 25.57 -7.84
#